data_AF-A0A3M1PSZ7-F1
#
_entry.id   AF-A0A3M1PSZ7-F1
#
_cell.length_a   1.000
_cell.length_b   1.000
_cell.length_c   1.000
_cell.angle_alpha   90.00
_cell.angle_beta   90.00
_cell.angle_gamma   90.00
#
_symmetry.space_group_name_H-M   'P 1'
#
loop_
_entity.id
_entity.type
_entity.pdbx_description
1 polymer ?
#
loop_
_entity_poly.entity_id
_entity_poly.type
_entity_poly.pdbx_seq_one_letter_code
_entity_poly.pdbx_strand_id
1 'polypeptide(L)'
;MKVLIAPDSFKEALDAESAARAIADGVRIARPDAAVDRCPLGDGGEGSAAIIAQAHDGVARSEWVHDALGRRRPARWWWIEASQPAVIELAQAAGLASLAPGERDPRITTTYGVGELLRAAGEAGCASVTLCVGGSATVDGGAGCLQALGWRFLDRRGRLLEGFLCGGRLRDVARIEPPPSTTRWRLTVLCDVDNPLTGPDGAAPV
;
A
#
# COMPACT_ATOMS: atom_id res chain seq x y z
N MET A 1 18.27 -8.55 32.93
CA MET A 1 17.05 -9.08 32.26
C MET A 1 17.10 -8.66 30.80
N LYS A 2 16.66 -9.51 29.85
CA LYS A 2 16.55 -9.14 28.43
C LYS A 2 15.07 -9.07 28.06
N VAL A 3 14.65 -8.00 27.39
CA VAL A 3 13.26 -7.75 27.00
C VAL A 3 13.22 -7.48 25.50
N LEU A 4 12.46 -8.32 24.79
CA LEU A 4 12.11 -8.08 23.38
C LEU A 4 10.76 -7.37 23.34
N ILE A 5 10.71 -6.21 22.67
CA ILE A 5 9.51 -5.41 22.49
C ILE A 5 9.11 -5.51 21.02
N ALA A 6 8.06 -6.28 20.74
CA ALA A 6 7.59 -6.54 19.39
C ALA A 6 6.11 -6.20 19.18
N PRO A 7 5.72 -4.92 19.31
CA PRO A 7 4.34 -4.48 19.11
C PRO A 7 4.02 -4.29 17.63
N ASP A 8 2.74 -4.37 17.31
CA ASP A 8 2.16 -3.83 16.09
C ASP A 8 1.67 -2.39 16.31
N SER A 9 1.25 -1.72 15.25
CA SER A 9 0.64 -0.40 15.25
C SER A 9 -0.69 -0.37 16.01
N PHE A 10 -1.01 0.82 16.52
CA PHE A 10 -2.31 1.12 17.11
C PHE A 10 -3.03 1.98 16.07
N LYS A 11 -3.99 1.37 15.34
CA LYS A 11 -4.69 2.01 14.21
C LYS A 11 -5.18 3.41 14.55
N GLU A 12 -4.88 4.36 13.67
CA GLU A 12 -5.19 5.80 13.81
C GLU A 12 -4.60 6.49 15.07
N ALA A 13 -3.66 5.86 15.78
CA ALA A 13 -3.07 6.39 17.02
C ALA A 13 -1.52 6.41 17.03
N LEU A 14 -0.86 5.25 16.96
CA LEU A 14 0.61 5.13 17.01
C LEU A 14 1.11 4.13 15.97
N ASP A 15 2.17 4.48 15.25
CA ASP A 15 2.93 3.49 14.48
C ASP A 15 3.67 2.50 15.41
N ALA A 16 4.02 1.32 14.88
CA ALA A 16 4.64 0.25 15.65
C ALA A 16 5.99 0.69 16.29
N GLU A 17 6.76 1.54 15.60
CA GLU A 17 8.03 2.06 16.10
C GLU A 17 7.84 2.99 17.31
N SER A 18 6.82 3.85 17.26
CA SER A 18 6.45 4.75 18.35
C SER A 18 5.88 3.98 19.54
N ALA A 19 5.07 2.94 19.29
CA ALA A 19 4.62 2.02 20.33
C ALA A 19 5.81 1.30 20.98
N ALA A 20 6.75 0.77 20.18
CA ALA A 20 7.94 0.09 20.69
C ALA A 20 8.83 1.02 21.53
N ARG A 21 8.96 2.28 21.11
CA ARG A 21 9.70 3.31 21.88
C ARG A 21 9.01 3.60 23.22
N ALA A 22 7.70 3.84 23.22
CA ALA A 22 6.95 4.14 24.45
C ALA A 22 7.02 2.98 25.47
N ILE A 23 6.89 1.73 25.00
CA ILE A 23 7.03 0.54 25.86
C ILE A 23 8.47 0.44 26.40
N ALA A 24 9.47 0.70 25.56
CA ALA A 24 10.88 0.66 25.97
C ALA A 24 11.20 1.68 27.06
N ASP A 25 10.63 2.88 26.97
CA ASP A 25 10.80 3.92 27.98
C ASP A 25 10.17 3.49 29.32
N GLY A 26 8.96 2.92 29.29
CA GLY A 26 8.32 2.34 30.47
C GLY A 26 9.14 1.21 31.12
N VAL A 27 9.70 0.31 30.32
CA VAL A 27 10.59 -0.76 30.80
C VAL A 27 11.82 -0.18 31.49
N ARG A 28 12.46 0.84 30.91
CA ARG A 28 13.67 1.45 31.50
C ARG A 28 13.38 2.23 32.77
N ILE A 29 12.19 2.82 32.92
CA ILE A 29 11.75 3.46 34.17
C ILE A 29 11.65 2.42 35.30
N ALA A 30 10.97 1.30 35.03
CA ALA A 30 10.77 0.25 36.04
C ALA A 30 12.05 -0.56 36.31
N ARG A 31 12.89 -0.75 35.28
CA ARG A 31 14.10 -1.58 35.30
C ARG A 31 15.22 -0.94 34.47
N PRO A 32 16.00 -0.01 35.05
CA PRO A 32 17.08 0.68 34.35
C PRO A 32 18.20 -0.22 33.81
N ASP A 33 18.36 -1.41 34.39
CA ASP A 33 19.38 -2.41 34.03
C ASP A 33 18.92 -3.40 32.94
N ALA A 34 17.68 -3.26 32.43
CA ALA A 34 17.17 -4.13 31.39
C ALA A 34 17.86 -3.86 30.05
N ALA A 35 18.33 -4.93 29.40
CA ALA A 35 18.69 -4.88 27.98
C ALA A 35 17.40 -4.97 27.16
N VAL A 36 17.13 -3.97 26.33
CA VAL A 36 15.87 -3.82 25.59
C VAL A 36 16.15 -3.84 24.09
N ASP A 37 15.60 -4.84 23.42
CA ASP A 37 15.62 -4.96 21.97
C ASP A 37 14.22 -4.62 21.43
N ARG A 38 14.17 -3.71 20.44
CA ARG A 38 12.92 -3.30 19.80
C ARG A 38 12.82 -3.97 18.44
N CYS A 39 11.69 -4.59 18.17
CA CYS A 39 11.39 -5.32 16.95
C CYS A 39 9.94 -5.01 16.54
N PRO A 40 9.64 -3.76 16.10
CA PRO A 40 8.31 -3.41 15.65
C PRO A 40 7.86 -4.38 14.54
N LEU A 41 6.59 -4.77 14.59
CA LEU A 41 5.98 -5.72 13.66
C LEU A 41 4.93 -5.03 12.80
N GLY A 42 4.56 -5.69 11.70
CA GLY A 42 3.43 -5.33 10.85
C GLY A 42 2.86 -6.59 10.21
N ASP A 43 1.56 -6.57 9.93
CA ASP A 43 0.78 -7.69 9.37
C ASP A 43 0.67 -7.66 7.83
N GLY A 44 1.31 -6.69 7.18
CA GLY A 44 1.14 -6.41 5.74
C GLY A 44 0.26 -5.19 5.47
N GLY A 45 -0.29 -4.56 6.50
CA GLY A 45 -0.98 -3.28 6.43
C GLY A 45 -0.08 -2.05 6.50
N GLU A 46 -0.66 -0.92 6.90
CA GLU A 46 0.01 0.38 7.01
C GLU A 46 1.21 0.33 7.97
N GLY A 47 2.36 0.85 7.52
CA GLY A 47 3.63 0.85 8.25
C GLY A 47 4.49 -0.39 8.02
N SER A 48 3.93 -1.48 7.48
CA SER A 48 4.65 -2.74 7.26
C SER A 48 5.81 -2.59 6.30
N ALA A 49 5.68 -1.77 5.25
CA ALA A 49 6.74 -1.63 4.26
C ALA A 49 8.00 -0.97 4.83
N ALA A 50 7.83 0.02 5.72
CA ALA A 50 8.95 0.67 6.39
C ALA A 50 9.69 -0.30 7.34
N ILE A 51 8.95 -1.14 8.05
CA ILE A 51 9.50 -2.16 8.95
C ILE A 51 10.29 -3.21 8.17
N ILE A 52 9.71 -3.74 7.09
CA ILE A 52 10.39 -4.70 6.21
C ILE A 52 11.66 -4.07 5.63
N ALA A 53 11.58 -2.84 5.13
CA ALA A 53 12.73 -2.15 4.60
C ALA A 53 13.83 -1.98 5.66
N GLN A 54 13.49 -1.53 6.86
CA GLN A 54 14.45 -1.37 7.95
C GLN A 54 15.14 -2.69 8.33
N ALA A 55 14.41 -3.81 8.33
CA ALA A 55 14.97 -5.13 8.62
C ALA A 55 15.94 -5.64 7.54
N HIS A 56 15.93 -5.04 6.35
CA HIS A 56 16.71 -5.44 5.18
C HIS A 56 17.62 -4.33 4.63
N ASP A 57 17.95 -3.32 5.45
CA ASP A 57 18.76 -2.16 5.04
C ASP A 57 18.24 -1.45 3.78
N GLY A 58 16.91 -1.45 3.63
CA GLY A 58 16.21 -0.87 2.49
C GLY A 58 16.25 0.64 2.50
N VAL A 59 16.49 1.22 1.32
CA VAL A 59 16.57 2.67 1.12
C VAL A 59 15.22 3.20 0.66
N ALA A 60 14.69 4.20 1.36
CA ALA A 60 13.48 4.89 0.94
C ALA A 60 13.73 5.72 -0.34
N ARG A 61 12.85 5.55 -1.31
CA ARG A 61 12.73 6.37 -2.53
C ARG A 61 11.39 7.09 -2.49
N SER A 62 11.29 8.20 -3.21
CA SER A 62 10.08 9.02 -3.26
C SER A 62 9.71 9.31 -4.70
N GLU A 63 8.43 9.14 -5.00
CA GLU A 63 7.87 9.42 -6.32
C GLU A 63 6.69 10.36 -6.16
N TRP A 64 6.53 11.26 -7.12
CA TRP A 64 5.28 11.99 -7.21
C TRP A 64 4.24 11.09 -7.87
N VAL A 65 3.14 10.83 -7.18
CA VAL A 65 2.02 10.01 -7.65
C VAL A 65 0.69 10.75 -7.43
N HIS A 66 -0.39 10.16 -7.92
CA HIS A 66 -1.75 10.59 -7.66
C HIS A 66 -2.29 9.88 -6.41
N ASP A 67 -2.85 10.65 -5.49
CA ASP A 67 -3.50 10.10 -4.31
C ASP A 67 -4.84 9.43 -4.63
N ALA A 68 -5.52 8.91 -3.60
CA ALA A 68 -6.83 8.29 -3.76
C ALA A 68 -7.85 9.20 -4.46
N LEU A 69 -7.72 10.53 -4.40
CA LEU A 69 -8.63 11.49 -5.02
C LEU A 69 -8.07 12.08 -6.33
N GLY A 70 -6.96 11.53 -6.85
CA GLY A 70 -6.32 12.01 -8.07
C GLY A 70 -5.47 13.27 -7.90
N ARG A 71 -5.09 13.65 -6.67
CA ARG A 71 -4.24 14.82 -6.41
C ARG A 71 -2.77 14.42 -6.42
N ARG A 72 -1.90 15.29 -6.93
CA ARG A 72 -0.45 15.03 -6.96
C ARG A 72 0.16 15.13 -5.55
N ARG A 73 0.85 14.09 -5.10
CA ARG A 73 1.57 14.06 -3.81
C ARG A 73 2.85 13.24 -3.90
N PRO A 74 3.85 13.48 -3.03
CA PRO A 74 4.94 12.53 -2.84
C PRO A 74 4.43 11.28 -2.11
N ALA A 75 4.86 10.12 -2.58
CA ALA A 75 4.65 8.82 -1.95
C ALA A 75 5.98 8.08 -1.88
N ARG A 76 6.17 7.29 -0.81
CA ARG A 76 7.41 6.52 -0.60
C ARG A 76 7.25 5.09 -1.05
N TRP A 77 8.38 4.52 -1.44
CA TRP A 77 8.59 3.09 -1.61
C TRP A 77 10.02 2.76 -1.22
N TRP A 78 10.35 1.49 -1.01
CA TRP A 78 11.67 1.10 -0.50
C TRP A 78 12.37 0.14 -1.44
N TRP A 79 13.67 0.36 -1.62
CA TRP A 79 14.56 -0.46 -2.44
C TRP A 79 15.51 -1.25 -1.55
N ILE A 80 15.60 -2.56 -1.72
CA ILE A 80 16.54 -3.41 -0.98
C ILE A 80 17.66 -3.88 -1.92
N GLU A 81 18.92 -3.58 -1.59
CA GLU A 81 20.04 -3.75 -2.54
C GLU A 81 20.40 -5.21 -2.83
N ALA A 82 20.37 -6.07 -1.82
CA ALA A 82 20.88 -7.45 -1.90
C ALA A 82 20.17 -8.35 -2.94
N SER A 83 18.92 -8.04 -3.31
CA SER A 83 18.12 -8.81 -4.29
C SER A 83 17.31 -7.94 -5.25
N GLN A 84 17.53 -6.62 -5.21
CA GLN A 84 16.76 -5.60 -5.94
C GLN A 84 15.21 -5.72 -5.84
N PRO A 85 14.60 -6.17 -4.72
CA PRO A 85 13.16 -6.06 -4.57
C PRO A 85 12.76 -4.63 -4.21
N ALA A 86 11.56 -4.25 -4.66
CA ALA A 86 10.85 -3.13 -4.06
C ALA A 86 9.91 -3.62 -2.96
N VAL A 87 9.77 -2.82 -1.91
CA VAL A 87 8.67 -2.92 -0.96
C VAL A 87 7.80 -1.68 -1.15
N ILE A 88 6.54 -1.89 -1.45
CA ILE A 88 5.55 -0.83 -1.71
C ILE A 88 4.41 -1.02 -0.73
N GLU A 89 3.85 0.09 -0.27
CA GLU A 89 2.67 0.10 0.57
C GLU A 89 1.57 0.88 -0.12
N LEU A 90 0.40 0.26 -0.29
CA LEU A 90 -0.74 0.88 -0.96
C LEU A 90 -1.14 2.20 -0.29
N ALA A 91 -1.09 2.25 1.05
CA ALA A 91 -1.49 3.42 1.83
C ALA A 91 -0.69 4.69 1.50
N GLN A 92 0.54 4.54 0.97
CA GLN A 92 1.38 5.68 0.56
C GLN A 92 0.76 6.47 -0.60
N ALA A 93 -0.02 5.82 -1.47
CA ALA A 93 -0.74 6.47 -2.56
C ALA A 93 -2.24 6.56 -2.27
N ALA A 94 -2.85 5.46 -1.82
CA ALA A 94 -4.29 5.30 -1.72
C ALA A 94 -4.78 4.99 -0.30
N GLY A 95 -4.12 5.55 0.73
CA GLY A 95 -4.43 5.28 2.13
C GLY A 95 -5.59 6.11 2.71
N LEU A 96 -6.42 5.47 3.54
CA LEU A 96 -7.57 6.10 4.22
C LEU A 96 -7.15 7.19 5.21
N ALA A 97 -6.03 6.98 5.91
CA ALA A 97 -5.46 7.95 6.85
C ALA A 97 -4.99 9.26 6.17
N SER A 98 -4.77 9.22 4.85
CA SER A 98 -4.41 10.42 4.08
C SER A 98 -5.62 11.29 3.71
N LEU A 99 -6.85 10.82 3.98
CA LEU A 99 -8.09 11.52 3.64
C LEU A 99 -8.77 12.09 4.89
N ALA A 100 -9.22 13.34 4.81
CA ALA A 100 -10.08 13.91 5.83
C ALA A 100 -11.43 13.16 5.87
N PRO A 101 -12.14 13.11 7.01
CA PRO A 101 -13.39 12.35 7.12
C PRO A 101 -14.44 12.69 6.05
N GLY A 102 -14.56 13.97 5.66
CA GLY A 102 -15.49 14.41 4.61
C GLY A 102 -15.08 14.07 3.18
N GLU A 103 -13.86 13.56 2.98
CA GLU A 103 -13.32 13.18 1.68
C GLU A 103 -13.41 11.67 1.41
N ARG A 104 -13.79 10.88 2.42
CA ARG A 104 -13.86 9.42 2.37
C ARG A 104 -15.10 8.97 1.61
N ASP A 105 -14.99 8.94 0.28
CA ASP A 105 -16.02 8.37 -0.60
C ASP A 105 -15.42 7.31 -1.54
N PRO A 106 -15.64 6.01 -1.26
CA PRO A 106 -15.03 4.92 -2.02
C PRO A 106 -15.47 4.87 -3.49
N ARG A 107 -16.55 5.58 -3.84
CA ARG A 107 -17.07 5.64 -5.22
C ARG A 107 -16.20 6.50 -6.12
N ILE A 108 -15.46 7.46 -5.56
CA ILE A 108 -14.62 8.40 -6.32
C ILE A 108 -13.13 8.16 -6.12
N THR A 109 -12.75 7.35 -5.12
CA THR A 109 -11.35 7.06 -4.84
C THR A 109 -10.74 6.04 -5.83
N THR A 110 -9.46 6.18 -6.13
CA THR A 110 -8.72 5.37 -7.12
C THR A 110 -7.41 4.81 -6.55
N THR A 111 -6.98 3.64 -7.05
CA THR A 111 -5.66 3.05 -6.79
C THR A 111 -4.59 3.49 -7.80
N TYR A 112 -4.85 4.49 -8.65
CA TYR A 112 -3.94 4.89 -9.73
C TYR A 112 -2.50 5.12 -9.28
N GLY A 113 -2.27 5.86 -8.19
CA GLY A 113 -0.93 6.11 -7.68
C GLY A 113 -0.18 4.87 -7.20
N VAL A 114 -0.88 3.79 -6.83
CA VAL A 114 -0.25 2.51 -6.50
C VAL A 114 0.40 1.91 -7.74
N GLY A 115 -0.27 1.99 -8.88
CA GLY A 115 0.28 1.57 -10.17
C GLY A 115 1.44 2.45 -10.62
N GLU A 116 1.43 3.75 -10.30
CA GLU A 116 2.57 4.63 -10.53
C GLU A 116 3.81 4.22 -9.71
N LEU A 117 3.63 3.84 -8.43
CA LEU A 117 4.73 3.29 -7.62
C LEU A 117 5.27 1.98 -8.17
N LEU A 118 4.37 1.07 -8.59
CA LEU A 118 4.77 -0.20 -9.21
C LEU A 118 5.55 0.03 -10.51
N ARG A 119 5.10 0.96 -11.35
CA ARG A 119 5.81 1.37 -12.56
C ARG A 119 7.19 1.93 -12.23
N ALA A 120 7.30 2.83 -11.24
CA ALA A 120 8.58 3.41 -10.83
C ALA A 120 9.57 2.34 -10.31
N ALA A 121 9.10 1.36 -9.53
CA ALA A 121 9.92 0.23 -9.11
C ALA A 121 10.43 -0.60 -10.29
N GLY A 122 9.57 -0.86 -11.28
CA GLY A 122 9.96 -1.54 -12.50
C GLY A 122 10.96 -0.77 -13.36
N GLU A 123 10.76 0.54 -13.52
CA GLU A 123 11.68 1.45 -14.23
C GLU A 123 13.04 1.54 -13.54
N ALA A 124 13.06 1.41 -12.21
CA ALA A 124 14.28 1.29 -11.42
C ALA A 124 14.99 -0.07 -11.55
N GLY A 125 14.41 -1.03 -12.27
CA GLY A 125 15.00 -2.35 -12.51
C GLY A 125 14.62 -3.43 -11.50
N CYS A 126 13.63 -3.21 -10.63
CA CYS A 126 13.18 -4.26 -9.71
C CYS A 126 12.61 -5.46 -10.46
N ALA A 127 13.16 -6.65 -10.20
CA ALA A 127 12.62 -7.91 -10.72
C ALA A 127 11.48 -8.47 -9.85
N SER A 128 11.35 -7.99 -8.61
CA SER A 128 10.31 -8.41 -7.67
C SER A 128 9.80 -7.26 -6.82
N VAL A 129 8.54 -7.36 -6.40
CA VAL A 129 7.87 -6.37 -5.55
C VAL A 129 7.10 -7.09 -4.46
N THR A 130 7.25 -6.63 -3.23
CA THR A 130 6.34 -6.94 -2.12
C THR A 130 5.40 -5.78 -1.93
N LEU A 131 4.10 -6.00 -2.11
CA LEU A 131 3.05 -5.00 -1.96
C LEU A 131 2.27 -5.25 -0.67
N CYS A 132 2.33 -4.30 0.25
CA CYS A 132 1.56 -4.26 1.50
C CYS A 132 0.18 -3.64 1.20
N VAL A 133 -0.91 -4.38 1.41
CA VAL A 133 -2.29 -3.97 1.06
C VAL A 133 -3.16 -3.85 2.31
N GLY A 134 -2.92 -2.81 3.11
CA GLY A 134 -3.84 -2.43 4.19
C GLY A 134 -4.07 -0.93 4.25
N GLY A 135 -5.10 -0.54 5.02
CA GLY A 135 -5.45 0.87 5.23
C GLY A 135 -5.91 1.59 3.96
N SER A 136 -6.51 0.89 2.99
CA SER A 136 -6.91 1.48 1.71
C SER A 136 -8.12 2.42 1.87
N ALA A 137 -8.17 3.45 1.02
CA ALA A 137 -9.31 4.35 0.88
C ALA A 137 -10.28 3.92 -0.23
N THR A 138 -10.00 2.81 -0.92
CA THR A 138 -10.47 2.54 -2.27
C THR A 138 -11.27 1.24 -2.37
N VAL A 139 -12.34 1.26 -3.17
CA VAL A 139 -13.11 0.07 -3.58
C VAL A 139 -13.23 0.03 -5.12
N ASP A 140 -12.11 0.23 -5.82
CA ASP A 140 -12.04 0.27 -7.29
C ASP A 140 -11.59 -1.07 -7.91
N GLY A 141 -11.50 -2.14 -7.12
CA GLY A 141 -11.07 -3.45 -7.57
C GLY A 141 -9.64 -3.49 -8.15
N GLY A 142 -8.80 -2.50 -7.84
CA GLY A 142 -7.46 -2.35 -8.42
C GLY A 142 -7.46 -1.82 -9.86
N ALA A 143 -8.60 -1.37 -10.37
CA ALA A 143 -8.71 -0.87 -11.75
C ALA A 143 -7.85 0.37 -11.99
N GLY A 144 -7.77 1.30 -11.03
CA GLY A 144 -6.89 2.46 -11.12
C GLY A 144 -5.41 2.05 -11.23
N CYS A 145 -4.97 1.10 -10.40
CA CYS A 145 -3.62 0.57 -10.44
C CYS A 145 -3.28 -0.05 -11.81
N LEU A 146 -4.16 -0.90 -12.36
CA LEU A 146 -3.96 -1.49 -13.68
C LEU A 146 -3.97 -0.41 -14.78
N GLN A 147 -4.82 0.61 -14.66
CA GLN A 147 -4.86 1.73 -15.59
C GLN A 147 -3.52 2.48 -15.64
N ALA A 148 -2.89 2.73 -14.49
CA ALA A 148 -1.55 3.34 -14.43
C ALA A 148 -0.44 2.44 -15.03
N LEU A 149 -0.65 1.12 -15.00
CA LEU A 149 0.23 0.13 -15.65
C LEU A 149 -0.08 -0.07 -17.14
N GLY A 150 -0.96 0.74 -17.73
CA GLY A 150 -1.23 0.76 -19.17
C GLY A 150 -2.39 -0.11 -19.65
N TRP A 151 -3.15 -0.72 -18.73
CA TRP A 151 -4.38 -1.41 -19.10
C TRP A 151 -5.46 -0.41 -19.54
N ARG A 152 -6.26 -0.80 -20.53
CA ARG A 152 -7.32 0.05 -21.08
C ARG A 152 -8.68 -0.52 -20.71
N PHE A 153 -9.54 0.34 -20.17
CA PHE A 153 -10.91 0.02 -19.78
C PHE A 153 -11.86 0.72 -20.74
N LEU A 154 -12.74 -0.04 -21.41
CA LEU A 154 -13.62 0.46 -22.46
C LEU A 154 -15.09 0.29 -22.08
N ASP A 155 -15.92 1.25 -22.50
CA ASP A 155 -17.37 1.20 -22.37
C ASP A 155 -18.02 0.26 -23.40
N ARG A 156 -19.36 0.10 -23.31
CA ARG A 156 -20.15 -0.74 -24.24
C ARG A 156 -20.10 -0.28 -25.70
N ARG A 157 -19.66 0.96 -25.96
CA ARG A 157 -19.51 1.53 -27.30
C ARG A 157 -18.06 1.40 -27.81
N GLY A 158 -17.18 0.72 -27.05
CA GLY A 158 -15.76 0.58 -27.39
C GLY A 158 -14.96 1.86 -27.17
N ARG A 159 -15.46 2.82 -26.39
CA ARG A 159 -14.73 4.05 -26.07
C ARG A 159 -13.93 3.87 -24.79
N LEU A 160 -12.74 4.45 -24.74
CA LEU A 160 -11.92 4.44 -23.53
C LEU A 160 -12.65 5.20 -22.41
N LEU A 161 -12.63 4.65 -21.21
CA LEU A 161 -13.05 5.35 -20.00
C LEU A 161 -11.92 6.31 -19.58
N GLU A 162 -12.06 7.58 -19.95
CA GLU A 162 -11.08 8.62 -19.64
C GLU A 162 -11.08 9.01 -18.15
N GLY A 163 -9.98 9.58 -17.65
CA GLY A 163 -9.80 9.93 -16.23
C GLY A 163 -9.54 8.72 -15.35
N PHE A 164 -9.38 8.93 -14.04
CA PHE A 164 -9.11 7.84 -13.10
C PHE A 164 -10.30 6.89 -12.97
N LEU A 165 -10.04 5.59 -13.07
CA LEU A 165 -11.01 4.56 -12.71
C LEU A 165 -11.16 4.51 -11.19
N CYS A 166 -12.40 4.45 -10.74
CA CYS A 166 -12.78 4.42 -9.33
C CYS A 166 -13.99 3.49 -9.14
N GLY A 167 -14.33 3.15 -7.90
CA GLY A 167 -15.38 2.18 -7.58
C GLY A 167 -16.72 2.49 -8.25
N GLY A 168 -17.12 3.77 -8.29
CA GLY A 168 -18.38 4.20 -8.90
C GLY A 168 -18.47 3.99 -10.41
N ARG A 169 -17.32 3.93 -11.09
CA ARG A 169 -17.20 3.83 -12.55
C ARG A 169 -16.96 2.41 -13.06
N LEU A 170 -16.74 1.44 -12.15
CA LEU A 170 -16.58 0.04 -12.54
C LEU A 170 -17.79 -0.50 -13.31
N ARG A 171 -18.99 0.02 -13.04
CA ARG A 171 -20.23 -0.34 -13.75
C ARG A 171 -20.19 -0.03 -15.25
N ASP A 172 -19.35 0.92 -15.67
CA ASP A 172 -19.26 1.39 -17.05
C ASP A 172 -18.28 0.54 -17.88
N VAL A 173 -17.46 -0.29 -17.22
CA VAL A 173 -16.48 -1.17 -17.87
C VAL A 173 -17.22 -2.31 -18.57
N ALA A 174 -17.07 -2.38 -19.89
CA ALA A 174 -17.57 -3.48 -20.72
C ALA A 174 -16.45 -4.38 -21.24
N ARG A 175 -15.24 -3.83 -21.42
CA ARG A 175 -14.08 -4.58 -21.91
C ARG A 175 -12.79 -4.06 -21.29
N ILE A 176 -11.86 -4.97 -21.02
CA ILE A 176 -10.54 -4.70 -20.47
C ILE A 176 -9.50 -5.20 -21.50
N GLU A 177 -8.55 -4.34 -21.88
CA GLU A 177 -7.46 -4.68 -22.79
C GLU A 177 -6.10 -4.56 -22.08
N PRO A 178 -5.20 -5.55 -22.23
CA PRO A 178 -3.84 -5.46 -21.70
C PRO A 178 -2.99 -4.47 -22.49
N PRO A 179 -1.94 -3.90 -21.88
CA PRO A 179 -0.95 -3.11 -22.61
C PRO A 179 -0.16 -3.99 -23.62
N PRO A 180 0.42 -3.39 -24.68
CA PRO A 180 1.20 -4.12 -25.68
C PRO A 180 2.42 -4.85 -25.09
N SER A 181 2.99 -4.30 -24.01
CA SER A 181 4.06 -4.92 -23.24
C SER A 181 3.74 -4.80 -21.75
N THR A 182 4.04 -5.87 -21.01
CA THR A 182 3.96 -5.88 -19.55
C THR A 182 5.34 -6.17 -19.00
N THR A 183 5.80 -5.34 -18.07
CA THR A 183 6.99 -5.68 -17.31
C THR A 183 6.71 -6.94 -16.49
N ARG A 184 7.56 -7.96 -16.61
CA ARG A 184 7.42 -9.19 -15.85
C ARG A 184 8.12 -9.04 -14.52
N TRP A 185 7.34 -8.96 -13.45
CA TRP A 185 7.84 -8.99 -12.08
C TRP A 185 7.27 -10.18 -11.33
N ARG A 186 8.00 -10.63 -10.31
CA ARG A 186 7.39 -11.41 -9.23
C ARG A 186 6.72 -10.43 -8.26
N LEU A 187 5.40 -10.41 -8.24
CA LEU A 187 4.62 -9.63 -7.28
C LEU A 187 4.15 -10.53 -6.13
N THR A 188 4.53 -10.20 -4.92
CA THR A 188 4.01 -10.81 -3.68
C THR A 188 3.12 -9.78 -3.00
N VAL A 189 1.88 -10.16 -2.68
CA VAL A 189 0.93 -9.29 -1.97
C VAL A 189 0.78 -9.81 -0.55
N LEU A 190 0.99 -8.95 0.44
CA LEU A 190 0.80 -9.30 1.86
C LEU A 190 -0.65 -9.00 2.22
N CYS A 191 -1.43 -10.05 2.47
CA CYS A 191 -2.86 -9.99 2.79
C CYS A 191 -3.11 -10.76 4.08
N ASP A 192 -3.84 -10.16 5.01
CA ASP A 192 -4.16 -10.65 6.34
C ASP A 192 -5.61 -11.15 6.47
N VAL A 193 -6.39 -11.06 5.40
CA VAL A 193 -7.80 -11.45 5.35
C VAL A 193 -8.12 -12.44 4.22
N ASP A 194 -9.17 -13.24 4.42
CA ASP A 194 -9.68 -14.23 3.46
C ASP A 194 -10.94 -13.75 2.69
N ASN A 195 -11.30 -12.48 2.81
CA ASN A 195 -12.50 -11.92 2.19
C ASN A 195 -12.45 -12.03 0.65
N PRO A 196 -13.52 -12.53 -0.01
CA PRO A 196 -13.59 -12.59 -1.46
C PRO A 196 -13.78 -11.20 -2.11
N LEU A 197 -13.68 -11.14 -3.44
CA LEU A 197 -13.92 -9.89 -4.17
C LEU A 197 -15.37 -9.38 -4.06
N THR A 198 -16.35 -10.29 -4.05
CA THR A 198 -17.79 -9.97 -4.06
C THR A 198 -18.57 -10.89 -3.13
N GLY A 199 -19.83 -10.52 -2.84
CA GLY A 199 -20.72 -11.26 -1.94
C GLY A 199 -20.90 -10.56 -0.59
N PRO A 200 -21.66 -11.15 0.34
CA PRO A 200 -21.92 -10.57 1.67
C PRO A 200 -20.65 -10.29 2.47
N ASP A 201 -19.64 -11.16 2.33
CA ASP A 201 -18.33 -11.01 2.98
C ASP A 201 -17.27 -10.40 2.03
N GLY A 202 -17.71 -9.78 0.93
CA GLY A 202 -16.83 -9.25 -0.10
C GLY A 202 -16.18 -7.91 0.26
N ALA A 203 -15.24 -7.46 -0.57
CA ALA A 203 -14.47 -6.24 -0.30
C ALA A 203 -15.26 -4.93 -0.15
N ALA A 204 -16.50 -4.83 -0.66
CA ALA A 204 -17.30 -3.61 -0.57
C ALA A 204 -18.24 -3.55 0.64
N PRO A 205 -18.86 -4.67 1.08
CA PRO A 205 -19.66 -4.67 2.31
C PRO A 205 -18.89 -4.67 3.64
N VAL A 206 -17.64 -5.17 3.65
CA VAL A 206 -16.82 -5.34 4.87
C VAL A 206 -15.89 -4.18 5.18
#